data_AF-F8P0M9-F1
#
_entry.id   AF-F8P0M9-F1
#
_cell.length_a   1.000
_cell.length_b   1.000
_cell.length_c   1.000
_cell.angle_alpha   90.00
_cell.angle_beta   90.00
_cell.angle_gamma   90.00
#
_symmetry.space_group_name_H-M   'P 1'
#
loop_
_entity.id
_entity.type
_entity.pdbx_description
1 polymer ?
#
loop_
_entity_poly.entity_id
_entity_poly.type
_entity_poly.pdbx_seq_one_letter_code
_entity_poly.pdbx_strand_id
1 'polypeptide(L)'
;MATTVLEEHTLSTLPTPRCKGMLEHPCASSERLRLSAISRNLDNALREPSDPLAKHFLHGLAYTIGSALGSTPPSQQQCLDAFIMPNKVGLMAGARAWSKHFHRSQGDVQGSDEGIKGKSDGWWGMPSGPVGVINEKALSLFWRVMKEATWKNL
;
A
#
# COMPACT_ATOMS: atom_id res chain seq x y z
N MET A 1 -5.58 -12.46 -45.63
CA MET A 1 -6.70 -11.92 -44.83
C MET A 1 -6.19 -11.70 -43.42
N ALA A 2 -5.98 -10.44 -43.04
CA ALA A 2 -5.46 -10.04 -41.73
C ALA A 2 -6.64 -9.62 -40.86
N THR A 3 -6.80 -10.26 -39.70
CA THR A 3 -7.81 -9.89 -38.70
C THR A 3 -7.10 -9.10 -37.61
N THR A 4 -7.20 -7.78 -37.69
CA THR A 4 -6.77 -6.85 -36.65
C THR A 4 -7.74 -6.95 -35.47
N VAL A 5 -7.25 -7.44 -34.34
CA VAL A 5 -7.95 -7.38 -33.05
C VAL A 5 -7.81 -5.95 -32.55
N LEU A 6 -8.92 -5.22 -32.49
CA LEU A 6 -8.99 -3.93 -31.79
C LEU A 6 -8.93 -4.22 -30.29
N GLU A 7 -7.80 -3.91 -29.66
CA GLU A 7 -7.71 -3.85 -28.20
C GLU A 7 -8.65 -2.75 -27.70
N GLU A 8 -9.64 -3.14 -26.90
CA GLU A 8 -10.47 -2.22 -26.14
C GLU A 8 -9.55 -1.43 -25.18
N HIS A 9 -9.29 -0.17 -25.52
CA HIS A 9 -8.73 0.81 -24.59
C HIS A 9 -9.73 0.99 -23.44
N THR A 10 -9.56 0.22 -22.37
CA THR A 10 -10.24 0.47 -21.10
C THR A 10 -9.94 1.91 -20.68
N LEU A 11 -10.97 2.76 -20.68
CA LEU A 11 -10.93 4.10 -20.13
C LEU A 11 -10.31 4.03 -18.74
N SER A 12 -9.06 4.47 -18.60
CA SER A 12 -8.32 4.42 -17.34
C SER A 12 -8.97 5.40 -16.36
N THR A 13 -9.97 4.91 -15.64
CA THR A 13 -10.60 5.67 -14.56
C THR A 13 -9.53 5.89 -13.50
N LEU A 14 -9.25 7.15 -13.15
CA LEU A 14 -8.28 7.48 -12.12
C LEU A 14 -8.62 6.69 -10.84
N PRO A 15 -7.65 5.98 -10.24
CA PRO A 15 -7.90 5.26 -9.01
C PRO A 15 -8.42 6.22 -7.94
N THR A 16 -9.36 5.74 -7.11
CA THR A 16 -9.94 6.52 -6.00
C THR A 16 -9.48 5.95 -4.65
N PRO A 17 -8.18 6.00 -4.36
CA PRO A 17 -7.63 5.44 -3.13
C PRO A 17 -8.24 6.16 -1.92
N ARG A 18 -8.69 5.37 -0.94
CA ARG A 18 -9.21 5.86 0.35
C ARG A 18 -8.45 5.19 1.48
N CYS A 19 -8.04 5.97 2.47
CA CYS A 19 -7.39 5.43 3.67
C CYS A 19 -8.43 5.21 4.77
N LYS A 20 -8.61 3.97 5.21
CA LYS A 20 -9.49 3.66 6.35
C LYS A 20 -8.89 4.25 7.63
N GLY A 21 -9.71 4.99 8.39
CA GLY A 21 -9.27 5.61 9.66
C GLY A 21 -8.48 6.91 9.50
N MET A 22 -8.39 7.46 8.28
CA MET A 22 -7.84 8.81 8.05
C MET A 22 -8.91 9.72 7.48
N LEU A 23 -8.87 11.00 7.86
CA LEU A 23 -9.77 12.03 7.33
C LEU A 23 -9.31 12.42 5.92
N GLU A 24 -10.21 12.32 4.94
CA GLU A 24 -9.97 12.88 3.62
C GLU A 24 -9.87 14.40 3.68
N HIS A 25 -9.09 14.98 2.77
CA HIS A 25 -9.09 16.43 2.60
C HIS A 25 -10.50 16.89 2.16
N PRO A 26 -11.06 18.00 2.67
CA PRO A 26 -12.43 18.44 2.34
C PRO A 26 -12.69 18.59 0.83
N CYS A 27 -11.67 19.00 0.08
CA CYS A 27 -11.74 19.15 -1.38
C CYS A 27 -11.38 17.88 -2.16
N ALA A 28 -11.13 16.73 -1.52
CA ALA A 28 -10.62 15.55 -2.21
C ALA A 28 -11.57 15.06 -3.32
N SER A 29 -12.88 15.07 -3.06
CA SER A 29 -13.88 14.67 -4.06
C SER A 29 -13.97 15.63 -5.23
N SER A 30 -13.97 16.95 -4.99
CA SER A 30 -14.01 17.95 -6.07
C SER A 30 -12.75 17.91 -6.92
N GLU A 31 -11.57 17.72 -6.31
CA GLU A 31 -10.30 17.63 -7.03
C GLU A 31 -10.20 16.37 -7.90
N ARG A 32 -10.67 15.21 -7.39
CA ARG A 32 -10.76 13.98 -8.21
C ARG A 32 -11.67 14.17 -9.42
N LEU A 33 -12.82 14.82 -9.23
CA LEU A 33 -13.73 15.14 -10.34
C LEU A 33 -13.08 16.09 -11.35
N ARG A 34 -12.42 17.16 -10.89
CA ARG A 34 -11.67 18.10 -11.74
C ARG A 34 -10.61 17.37 -12.57
N LEU A 35 -9.79 16.55 -11.94
CA LEU A 35 -8.68 15.85 -12.61
C LEU A 35 -9.15 14.75 -13.56
N SER A 36 -10.22 14.02 -13.21
CA SER A 36 -10.81 13.02 -14.10
C SER A 36 -11.45 13.65 -15.35
N ALA A 37 -12.04 14.84 -15.24
CA ALA A 37 -12.54 15.60 -16.38
C ALA A 37 -11.40 16.07 -17.30
N ILE A 38 -10.27 16.50 -16.74
CA ILE A 38 -9.09 16.91 -17.52
C ILE A 38 -8.46 15.71 -18.23
N SER A 39 -8.31 14.58 -17.52
CA SER A 39 -7.67 13.37 -18.06
C SER A 39 -8.40 12.78 -19.27
N ARG A 40 -9.74 12.92 -19.34
CA ARG A 40 -10.53 12.44 -20.49
C ARG A 40 -10.42 13.31 -21.73
N ASN A 41 -9.97 14.55 -21.58
CA ASN A 41 -9.92 15.53 -22.66
C ASN A 41 -8.53 15.67 -23.28
N LEU A 42 -7.51 15.04 -22.71
CA LEU A 42 -6.11 15.32 -23.00
C LEU A 42 -5.31 14.03 -23.21
N ASP A 43 -5.58 13.33 -24.31
CA ASP A 43 -4.92 12.04 -24.64
C ASP A 43 -3.41 12.13 -24.88
N ASN A 44 -2.75 13.31 -24.85
CA ASN A 44 -1.32 13.41 -25.20
C ASN A 44 -0.43 14.44 -24.47
N ALA A 45 -0.90 15.24 -23.49
CA ALA A 45 -0.06 16.33 -22.93
C ALA A 45 0.56 16.07 -21.53
N LEU A 46 0.39 14.88 -20.93
CA LEU A 46 0.75 14.62 -19.53
C LEU A 46 1.75 13.47 -19.36
N ARG A 47 2.97 13.61 -19.90
CA ARG A 47 4.05 12.69 -19.52
C ARG A 47 4.58 12.94 -18.10
N GLU A 48 4.35 14.12 -17.52
CA GLU A 48 4.57 14.45 -16.10
C GLU A 48 3.63 15.63 -15.76
N PRO A 49 2.59 15.47 -14.93
CA PRO A 49 1.81 16.60 -14.45
C PRO A 49 2.68 17.51 -13.61
N SER A 50 2.75 18.80 -13.96
CA SER A 50 3.36 19.82 -13.09
C SER A 50 2.53 20.07 -11.82
N ASP A 51 1.24 19.71 -11.84
CA ASP A 51 0.35 19.79 -10.68
C ASP A 51 0.71 18.69 -9.65
N PRO A 52 1.19 19.07 -8.45
CA PRO A 52 1.54 18.14 -7.38
C PRO A 52 0.40 17.19 -7.00
N LEU A 53 -0.86 17.66 -7.10
CA LEU A 53 -2.02 16.86 -6.75
C LEU A 53 -2.35 15.82 -7.83
N ALA A 54 -2.18 16.18 -9.10
CA ALA A 54 -2.31 15.22 -10.19
C ALA A 54 -1.27 14.11 -10.06
N LYS A 55 -0.01 14.45 -9.77
CA LYS A 55 1.05 13.47 -9.50
C LYS A 55 0.72 12.57 -8.31
N HIS A 56 0.19 13.13 -7.23
CA HIS A 56 -0.27 12.38 -6.05
C HIS A 56 -1.31 11.32 -6.40
N PHE A 57 -2.31 11.68 -7.21
CA PHE A 57 -3.34 10.73 -7.66
C PHE A 57 -2.84 9.71 -8.68
N LEU A 58 -1.92 10.09 -9.58
CA LEU A 58 -1.28 9.14 -10.51
C LEU A 58 -0.50 8.05 -9.78
N HIS A 59 0.10 8.38 -8.64
CA HIS A 59 0.74 7.39 -7.77
C HIS A 59 -0.26 6.51 -6.99
N GLY A 60 -1.57 6.71 -7.16
CA GLY A 60 -2.61 5.97 -6.45
C GLY A 60 -2.64 6.29 -4.96
N LEU A 61 -2.26 7.51 -4.56
CA LEU A 61 -2.24 7.94 -3.17
C LEU A 61 -3.56 8.60 -2.76
N ALA A 62 -4.04 8.28 -1.55
CA ALA A 62 -5.24 8.92 -0.99
C ALA A 62 -4.95 10.39 -0.65
N TYR A 63 -5.89 11.29 -0.96
CA TYR A 63 -5.76 12.70 -0.59
C TYR A 63 -6.40 12.95 0.79
N THR A 64 -5.56 12.92 1.81
CA THR A 64 -5.94 13.04 3.22
C THR A 64 -5.45 14.34 3.84
N ILE A 65 -5.98 14.69 5.01
CA ILE A 65 -5.45 15.79 5.82
C ILE A 65 -4.03 15.40 6.26
N GLY A 66 -3.02 16.11 5.74
CA GLY A 66 -1.60 15.83 5.99
C GLY A 66 -0.85 15.13 4.84
N SER A 67 -1.49 14.89 3.69
CA SER A 67 -0.81 14.31 2.53
C SER A 67 0.36 15.17 2.06
N ALA A 68 1.50 14.52 1.79
CA ALA A 68 2.74 15.17 1.36
C ALA A 68 2.74 15.50 -0.15
N LEU A 69 1.83 16.40 -0.57
CA LEU A 69 1.70 16.81 -1.97
C LEU A 69 3.05 17.31 -2.54
N GLY A 70 3.39 16.85 -3.74
CA GLY A 70 4.64 17.18 -4.42
C GLY A 70 5.84 16.30 -4.03
N SER A 71 5.69 15.45 -3.01
CA SER A 71 6.68 14.42 -2.71
C SER A 71 6.58 13.26 -3.68
N THR A 72 7.70 12.64 -3.99
CA THR A 72 7.73 11.41 -4.80
C THR A 72 7.83 10.21 -3.85
N PRO A 73 6.91 9.24 -3.90
CA PRO A 73 7.03 8.02 -3.12
C PRO A 73 8.34 7.28 -3.40
N PRO A 74 8.92 6.58 -2.41
CA PRO A 74 9.99 5.65 -2.69
C PRO A 74 9.50 4.57 -3.66
N SER A 75 10.39 4.16 -4.55
CA SER A 75 10.11 3.07 -5.49
C SER A 75 9.93 1.75 -4.74
N GLN A 76 9.28 0.78 -5.38
CA GLN A 76 9.15 -0.56 -4.83
C GLN A 76 10.50 -1.20 -4.49
N GLN A 77 11.53 -0.95 -5.31
CA GLN A 77 12.89 -1.42 -5.05
C GLN A 77 13.49 -0.75 -3.82
N GLN A 78 13.35 0.57 -3.67
CA GLN A 78 13.83 1.28 -2.49
C GLN A 78 13.15 0.79 -1.21
N CYS A 79 11.84 0.51 -1.28
CA CYS A 79 11.10 -0.10 -0.17
C CYS A 79 11.62 -1.51 0.14
N LEU A 80 11.89 -2.34 -0.88
CA LEU A 80 12.43 -3.69 -0.70
C LEU A 80 13.82 -3.64 -0.07
N ASP A 81 14.72 -2.80 -0.58
CA ASP A 81 16.09 -2.65 -0.09
C ASP A 81 16.11 -2.26 1.39
N ALA A 82 15.27 -1.29 1.77
CA ALA A 82 15.10 -0.90 3.17
C ALA A 82 14.50 -2.03 4.02
N PHE A 83 13.55 -2.80 3.47
CA PHE A 83 12.88 -3.90 4.17
C PHE A 83 13.83 -5.06 4.46
N ILE A 84 14.71 -5.41 3.52
CA ILE A 84 15.63 -6.56 3.63
C ILE A 84 16.94 -6.25 4.37
N MET A 85 17.18 -5.01 4.76
CA MET A 85 18.39 -4.61 5.47
C MET A 85 18.55 -5.40 6.79
N PRO A 86 19.60 -6.23 6.95
CA PRO A 86 19.77 -7.08 8.12
C PRO A 86 20.35 -6.32 9.31
N ASN A 87 20.06 -6.80 10.53
CA ASN A 87 20.72 -6.34 11.75
C ASN A 87 21.88 -7.27 12.18
N LYS A 88 22.49 -6.98 13.33
CA LYS A 88 23.59 -7.79 13.90
C LYS A 88 23.25 -9.27 14.15
N VAL A 89 21.97 -9.63 14.30
CA VAL A 89 21.52 -11.02 14.51
C VAL A 89 20.93 -11.64 13.22
N GLY A 90 21.10 -10.97 12.08
CA GLY A 90 20.64 -11.46 10.76
C GLY A 90 19.14 -11.29 10.50
N LEU A 91 18.37 -10.64 11.37
CA LEU A 91 16.96 -10.33 11.11
C LEU A 91 16.84 -9.09 10.23
N MET A 92 16.01 -9.20 9.18
CA MET A 92 15.69 -8.07 8.30
C MET A 92 14.86 -7.00 9.03
N ALA A 93 14.98 -5.74 8.62
CA ALA A 93 14.22 -4.63 9.18
C ALA A 93 12.70 -4.91 9.14
N GLY A 94 12.21 -5.44 8.01
CA GLY A 94 10.83 -5.85 7.82
C GLY A 94 10.38 -6.96 8.75
N ALA A 95 11.21 -7.98 8.96
CA ALA A 95 10.94 -9.06 9.91
C ALA A 95 10.79 -8.54 11.34
N ARG A 96 11.62 -7.56 11.75
CA ARG A 96 11.51 -6.92 13.08
C ARG A 96 10.24 -6.10 13.22
N ALA A 97 9.89 -5.34 12.20
CA ALA A 97 8.65 -4.55 12.19
C ALA A 97 7.44 -5.49 12.30
N TRP A 98 7.40 -6.55 11.48
CA TRP A 98 6.37 -7.58 11.52
C TRP A 98 6.25 -8.22 12.91
N SER A 99 7.37 -8.66 13.51
CA SER A 99 7.35 -9.22 14.86
C SER A 99 6.77 -8.26 15.90
N LYS A 100 7.09 -6.96 15.84
CA LYS A 100 6.50 -5.96 16.72
C LYS A 100 5.00 -5.77 16.48
N HIS A 101 4.58 -5.69 15.22
CA HIS A 101 3.17 -5.51 14.87
C HIS A 101 2.31 -6.71 15.27
N PHE A 102 2.80 -7.94 15.08
CA PHE A 102 2.13 -9.15 15.56
C PHE A 102 1.87 -9.06 17.06
N HIS A 103 2.90 -8.82 17.88
CA HIS A 103 2.75 -8.73 19.34
C HIS A 103 1.77 -7.63 19.77
N ARG A 104 1.78 -6.47 19.11
CA ARG A 104 0.85 -5.37 19.40
C ARG A 104 -0.59 -5.68 18.98
N SER A 105 -0.77 -6.48 17.93
CA SER A 105 -2.09 -6.84 17.41
C SER A 105 -2.79 -7.97 18.16
N GLN A 106 -2.07 -8.66 19.05
CA GLN A 106 -2.63 -9.77 19.83
C GLN A 106 -3.64 -9.30 20.90
N GLY A 107 -3.65 -8.01 21.27
CA GLY A 107 -4.57 -7.46 22.28
C GLY A 107 -4.42 -8.11 23.67
N ASP A 108 -4.85 -7.42 24.72
CA ASP A 108 -5.06 -8.08 26.01
C ASP A 108 -6.30 -8.96 25.88
N VAL A 109 -6.12 -10.25 25.60
CA VAL A 109 -7.16 -11.27 25.82
C VAL A 109 -7.21 -11.53 27.33
N GLN A 110 -7.61 -10.53 28.10
CA GLN A 110 -8.09 -10.70 29.47
C GLN A 110 -9.60 -10.61 29.43
N GLY A 111 -10.27 -11.76 29.37
CA GLY A 111 -11.72 -11.83 29.57
C GLY A 111 -12.45 -12.64 28.52
N SER A 112 -12.24 -13.95 28.49
CA SER A 112 -13.34 -14.90 28.32
C SER A 112 -12.85 -16.29 28.67
N ASP A 113 -13.44 -16.81 29.74
CA ASP A 113 -13.41 -18.19 30.16
C ASP A 113 -13.62 -19.17 29.00
N GLU A 114 -12.95 -20.31 29.14
CA GLU A 114 -13.26 -21.59 28.49
C GLU A 114 -13.29 -21.65 26.95
N GLY A 115 -12.14 -22.06 26.39
CA GLY A 115 -12.14 -23.30 25.63
C GLY A 115 -12.64 -23.29 24.19
N ILE A 116 -12.04 -22.51 23.29
CA ILE A 116 -11.84 -22.95 21.89
C ILE A 116 -10.42 -22.56 21.42
N LYS A 117 -9.62 -23.60 21.12
CA LYS A 117 -8.31 -23.52 20.47
C LYS A 117 -8.43 -22.83 19.11
N GLY A 118 -7.82 -21.68 18.99
CA GLY A 118 -7.56 -21.02 17.73
C GLY A 118 -7.24 -19.57 17.96
N LYS A 119 -6.04 -19.27 18.49
CA LYS A 119 -5.49 -17.91 18.35
C LYS A 119 -5.49 -17.63 16.86
N SER A 120 -6.41 -16.80 16.38
CA SER A 120 -6.35 -16.36 15.00
C SER A 120 -5.00 -15.66 14.86
N ASP A 121 -4.19 -16.05 13.89
CA ASP A 121 -2.85 -15.47 13.70
C ASP A 121 -2.88 -13.97 13.32
N GLY A 122 -4.05 -13.34 13.42
CA GLY A 122 -4.35 -11.98 13.01
C GLY A 122 -4.13 -11.78 11.52
N TRP A 123 -4.24 -10.53 11.09
CA TRP A 123 -3.88 -10.14 9.73
C TRP A 123 -2.41 -10.43 9.40
N TRP A 124 -1.54 -10.34 10.41
CA TRP A 124 -0.10 -10.38 10.24
C TRP A 124 0.47 -11.79 10.10
N GLY A 125 -0.18 -12.83 10.63
CA GLY A 125 0.44 -14.15 10.76
C GLY A 125 1.43 -14.21 11.94
N MET A 126 1.74 -15.42 12.42
CA MET A 126 2.68 -15.62 13.53
C MET A 126 4.16 -15.68 13.06
N PRO A 127 5.04 -14.79 13.59
CA PRO A 127 6.48 -14.82 13.34
C PRO A 127 7.15 -15.84 14.27
N SER A 128 7.34 -17.06 13.78
CA SER A 128 7.99 -18.15 14.53
C SER A 128 8.93 -18.98 13.66
N GLY A 129 9.97 -19.53 14.30
CA GLY A 129 10.99 -20.38 13.70
C GLY A 129 12.40 -19.77 13.72
N PRO A 130 13.37 -20.41 13.05
CA PRO A 130 14.72 -19.87 12.85
C PRO A 130 14.71 -18.51 12.12
N VAL A 131 15.78 -17.72 12.30
CA VAL A 131 15.92 -16.38 11.69
C VAL A 131 15.65 -16.38 10.18
N GLY A 132 16.21 -17.36 9.44
CA GLY A 132 15.98 -17.50 8.01
C GLY A 132 14.49 -17.66 7.65
N VAL A 133 13.79 -18.52 8.38
CA VAL A 133 12.34 -18.77 8.18
C VAL A 133 11.51 -17.53 8.49
N ILE A 134 11.85 -16.79 9.55
CA ILE A 134 11.16 -15.53 9.87
C ILE A 134 11.37 -14.50 8.75
N ASN A 135 12.60 -14.39 8.23
CA ASN A 135 12.92 -13.49 7.13
C ASN A 135 12.14 -13.84 5.85
N GLU A 136 12.09 -15.11 5.46
CA GLU A 136 11.34 -15.58 4.29
C GLU A 136 9.84 -15.29 4.39
N LYS A 137 9.25 -15.55 5.57
CA LYS A 137 7.84 -15.23 5.83
C LYS A 137 7.58 -13.72 5.80
N ALA A 138 8.48 -12.93 6.37
CA ALA A 138 8.39 -11.47 6.31
C ALA A 138 8.45 -10.95 4.87
N LEU A 139 9.29 -11.53 4.02
CA LEU A 139 9.38 -11.16 2.61
C LEU A 139 8.10 -11.54 1.84
N SER A 140 7.54 -12.72 2.12
CA SER A 140 6.22 -13.10 1.58
C SER A 140 5.13 -12.09 1.98
N LEU A 141 5.14 -11.63 3.24
CA LEU A 141 4.23 -10.60 3.72
C LEU A 141 4.43 -9.25 3.01
N PHE A 142 5.68 -8.84 2.75
CA PHE A 142 5.98 -7.63 1.98
C PHE A 142 5.31 -7.68 0.60
N TRP A 143 5.51 -8.76 -0.14
CA TRP A 143 4.94 -8.91 -1.48
C TRP A 143 3.41 -8.96 -1.47
N ARG A 144 2.81 -9.62 -0.47
CA ARG A 144 1.37 -9.59 -0.26
C ARG A 144 0.87 -8.16 -0.09
N VAL A 145 1.50 -7.37 0.78
CA VAL A 145 1.12 -5.95 1.01
C VAL A 145 1.32 -5.13 -0.27
N MET A 146 2.45 -5.27 -0.96
CA MET A 146 2.71 -4.51 -2.19
C MET A 146 1.71 -4.80 -3.31
N LYS A 147 1.15 -6.02 -3.35
CA LYS A 147 0.15 -6.45 -4.34
C LYS A 147 -1.29 -6.12 -3.92
N GLU A 148 -1.64 -6.35 -2.66
CA GLU A 148 -3.04 -6.31 -2.19
C GLU A 148 -3.41 -5.00 -1.49
N ALA A 149 -2.46 -4.14 -1.13
CA ALA A 149 -2.78 -2.86 -0.51
C ALA A 149 -3.59 -1.99 -1.48
N THR A 150 -4.87 -1.79 -1.14
CA THR A 150 -5.82 -0.98 -1.91
C THR A 150 -5.65 0.52 -1.67
N TRP A 151 -4.76 0.91 -0.76
CA TRP A 151 -4.51 2.30 -0.41
C TRP A 151 -3.05 2.52 -0.03
N LYS A 152 -2.53 3.66 -0.46
CA LYS A 152 -1.21 4.17 -0.14
C LYS A 152 -1.38 5.63 0.29
N ASN A 153 -0.64 6.04 1.31
CA ASN A 153 -0.60 7.44 1.75
C ASN A 153 0.86 7.82 1.98
N LEU A 154 1.20 9.05 1.63
CA LEU A 154 2.47 9.70 1.98
C LEU A 154 2.19 10.99 2.72
#